data_AF-A0A3D1I9R3-F1
#
_entry.id   AF-A0A3D1I9R3-F1
#
_cell.length_a   1.000
_cell.length_b   1.000
_cell.length_c   1.000
_cell.angle_alpha   90.00
_cell.angle_beta   90.00
_cell.angle_gamma   90.00
#
_symmetry.space_group_name_H-M   'P 1'
#
loop_
_entity.id
_entity.type
_entity.pdbx_description
1 polymer ?
#
loop_
_entity_poly.entity_id
_entity_poly.type
_entity_poly.pdbx_seq_one_letter_code
_entity_poly.pdbx_strand_id
1 'polypeptide(L)'
;MTGYCEAYRINDDNLALRKAFLGLTPGDVRTLALLYGWARRAAPKIAKRFYDHQFAFKKTREFFEGMAQKKGITLEALREALERTQAQYFVEIFEEAANGGRFGPEYFEKRLLVGAVHNKIDLPLKWYVGSYTLYSKLAGQALGRALFWNPWLRRKAESALHKVFNYDIQAIVESYLIDLCASFGTDVRSLEVSSREEDISDKMPDLKAQMGDLVGALEKLGKGDLSVRVRSTAEGGLTHYFNVAVNQLAKIVEETRNVAQEVQRGVEQTLLHIDTLSKRGEGAGVEGEGSVREILEQLQVAVQEVAKGSEQTALAASRGVEGVGAIVEAVQRVANELRTSSEAASRIGQTAEEGRR
;
A
#
# COMPACT_ATOMS: atom_id res chain seq x y z
N MET A 1 -7.11 -21.41 -1.31
CA MET A 1 -6.89 -19.98 -1.05
C MET A 1 -7.89 -19.58 0.00
N THR A 2 -7.42 -19.05 1.12
CA THR A 2 -8.19 -18.51 2.24
C THR A 2 -9.00 -17.29 1.75
N GLY A 3 -10.29 -17.18 2.10
CA GLY A 3 -11.15 -16.06 1.68
C GLY A 3 -10.76 -14.73 2.33
N TYR A 4 -11.25 -13.60 1.81
CA TYR A 4 -10.98 -12.26 2.35
C TYR A 4 -11.54 -12.10 3.76
N CYS A 5 -12.73 -12.62 4.05
CA CYS A 5 -13.32 -12.55 5.39
C CYS A 5 -12.42 -13.22 6.42
N GLU A 6 -11.92 -14.41 6.12
CA GLU A 6 -11.02 -15.13 7.02
C GLU A 6 -9.69 -14.38 7.20
N ALA A 7 -9.13 -13.83 6.11
CA ALA A 7 -7.92 -13.03 6.15
C ALA A 7 -8.10 -11.73 6.96
N TYR A 8 -9.29 -11.12 6.88
CA TYR A 8 -9.62 -9.85 7.52
C TYR A 8 -10.28 -10.03 8.88
N ARG A 9 -10.41 -11.28 9.36
CA ARG A 9 -11.09 -11.65 10.62
C ARG A 9 -12.56 -11.25 10.67
N ILE A 10 -13.18 -11.04 9.51
CA ILE A 10 -14.62 -10.78 9.37
C ILE A 10 -15.40 -12.05 9.70
N ASN A 11 -16.35 -11.93 10.62
CA ASN A 11 -17.15 -13.04 11.12
C ASN A 11 -18.56 -12.56 11.52
N ASP A 12 -19.46 -13.47 11.89
CA ASP A 12 -20.84 -13.10 12.20
C ASP A 12 -20.97 -12.07 13.34
N ASP A 13 -20.07 -12.07 14.33
CA ASP A 13 -20.16 -11.20 15.51
C ASP A 13 -19.83 -9.74 15.15
N ASN A 14 -18.70 -9.49 14.48
CA ASN A 14 -18.36 -8.13 14.02
C ASN A 14 -19.31 -7.62 12.93
N LEU A 15 -19.81 -8.49 12.05
CA LEU A 15 -20.85 -8.11 11.09
C LEU A 15 -22.19 -7.79 11.79
N ALA A 16 -22.53 -8.47 12.88
CA ALA A 16 -23.71 -8.12 13.68
C ALA A 16 -23.58 -6.73 14.29
N LEU A 17 -22.41 -6.36 14.82
CA LEU A 17 -22.15 -5.01 15.34
C LEU A 17 -22.26 -3.93 14.25
N ARG A 18 -21.67 -4.15 13.08
CA ARG A 18 -21.78 -3.23 11.94
C ARG A 18 -23.23 -3.02 11.53
N LYS A 19 -24.02 -4.10 11.42
CA LYS A 19 -25.45 -4.03 11.11
C LYS A 19 -26.24 -3.30 12.20
N ALA A 20 -25.91 -3.53 13.47
CA ALA A 20 -26.53 -2.82 14.60
C ALA A 20 -26.21 -1.32 14.56
N PHE A 21 -24.96 -0.93 14.32
CA PHE A 21 -24.52 0.46 14.19
C PHE A 21 -25.23 1.18 13.03
N LEU A 22 -25.41 0.50 11.89
CA LEU A 22 -26.17 1.04 10.75
C LEU A 22 -27.69 1.05 10.97
N GLY A 23 -28.17 0.39 12.03
CA GLY A 23 -29.60 0.16 12.25
C GLY A 23 -30.24 -0.67 11.15
N LEU A 24 -29.51 -1.63 10.54
CA LEU A 24 -30.06 -2.57 9.57
C LEU A 24 -30.91 -3.61 10.30
N THR A 25 -32.22 -3.42 10.29
CA THR A 25 -33.17 -4.22 11.07
C THR A 25 -33.78 -5.36 10.27
N PRO A 26 -34.37 -6.37 10.93
CA PRO A 26 -35.21 -7.37 10.26
C PRO A 26 -36.38 -6.75 9.45
N GLY A 27 -36.84 -5.54 9.81
CA GLY A 27 -37.86 -4.82 9.05
C GLY A 27 -37.35 -4.28 7.71
N ASP A 28 -36.09 -3.85 7.66
CA ASP A 28 -35.41 -3.45 6.43
C ASP A 28 -35.24 -4.67 5.50
N VAL A 29 -34.78 -5.80 6.06
CA VAL A 29 -34.66 -7.09 5.34
C VAL A 29 -35.99 -7.49 4.70
N ARG A 30 -37.09 -7.51 5.48
CA ARG A 30 -38.42 -7.83 4.95
C ARG A 30 -38.85 -6.86 3.84
N THR A 31 -38.55 -5.57 3.99
CA THR A 31 -38.89 -4.56 2.97
C THR A 31 -38.14 -4.81 1.66
N LEU A 32 -36.84 -5.13 1.73
CA LEU A 32 -36.05 -5.47 0.55
C LEU A 32 -36.52 -6.79 -0.08
N ALA A 33 -36.77 -7.82 0.72
CA ALA A 33 -37.27 -9.12 0.23
C ALA A 33 -38.57 -8.96 -0.59
N LEU A 34 -39.54 -8.17 -0.10
CA LEU A 34 -40.79 -7.87 -0.80
C LEU A 34 -40.58 -7.23 -2.18
N LEU A 35 -39.47 -6.51 -2.36
CA LEU A 35 -39.15 -5.78 -3.58
C LEU A 35 -38.23 -6.56 -4.54
N TYR A 36 -37.86 -7.81 -4.25
CA TYR A 36 -36.97 -8.61 -5.11
C TYR A 36 -37.45 -8.72 -6.55
N GLY A 37 -38.74 -9.05 -6.76
CA GLY A 37 -39.31 -9.12 -8.12
C GLY A 37 -39.29 -7.77 -8.86
N TRP A 38 -39.44 -6.66 -8.14
CA TRP A 38 -39.30 -5.32 -8.71
C TRP A 38 -37.84 -5.02 -9.07
N ALA A 39 -36.89 -5.33 -8.19
CA ALA A 39 -35.48 -5.07 -8.39
C ALA A 39 -34.97 -5.74 -9.67
N ARG A 40 -35.35 -7.00 -9.92
CA ARG A 40 -35.02 -7.73 -11.16
C ARG A 40 -35.46 -6.99 -12.42
N ARG A 41 -36.64 -6.36 -12.42
CA ARG A 41 -37.14 -5.58 -13.57
C ARG A 41 -36.50 -4.19 -13.67
N ALA A 42 -36.16 -3.58 -12.54
CA ALA A 42 -35.62 -2.23 -12.48
C ALA A 42 -34.11 -2.17 -12.77
N ALA A 43 -33.36 -3.21 -12.39
CA ALA A 43 -31.90 -3.24 -12.39
C ALA A 43 -31.26 -2.87 -13.75
N PRO A 44 -31.68 -3.41 -14.91
CA PRO A 44 -31.06 -3.07 -16.19
C PRO A 44 -31.16 -1.57 -16.52
N LYS A 45 -32.32 -0.95 -16.24
CA LYS A 45 -32.54 0.48 -16.48
C LYS A 45 -31.74 1.35 -15.51
N ILE A 46 -31.58 0.92 -14.26
CA ILE A 46 -30.75 1.61 -13.27
C ILE A 46 -29.28 1.55 -13.69
N ALA A 47 -28.78 0.36 -14.05
CA ALA A 47 -27.39 0.16 -14.47
C ALA A 47 -27.05 0.96 -15.74
N LYS A 48 -27.92 0.94 -16.75
CA LYS A 48 -27.73 1.77 -17.95
C LYS A 48 -27.59 3.25 -17.61
N ARG A 49 -28.50 3.81 -16.81
CA ARG A 49 -28.45 5.23 -16.41
C ARG A 49 -27.24 5.57 -15.54
N PHE A 50 -26.79 4.60 -14.75
CA PHE A 50 -25.58 4.72 -13.95
C PHE A 50 -24.34 4.88 -14.84
N TYR A 51 -24.19 4.04 -15.87
CA TYR A 51 -23.08 4.15 -16.81
C TYR A 51 -23.25 5.26 -17.86
N ASP A 52 -24.47 5.65 -18.23
CA ASP A 52 -24.72 6.86 -19.03
C ASP A 52 -24.00 8.07 -18.39
N HIS A 53 -24.13 8.24 -17.06
CA HIS A 53 -23.45 9.31 -16.33
C HIS A 53 -21.92 9.14 -16.31
N GLN A 54 -21.43 7.94 -15.97
CA GLN A 54 -19.99 7.75 -15.83
C GLN A 54 -19.23 7.81 -17.18
N PHE A 55 -19.85 7.42 -18.29
CA PHE A 55 -19.25 7.56 -19.62
C PHE A 55 -19.37 9.01 -20.15
N ALA A 56 -20.37 9.78 -19.70
CA ALA A 56 -20.45 11.21 -20.01
C ALA A 56 -19.39 12.03 -19.24
N PHE A 57 -19.07 11.63 -18.01
CA PHE A 57 -18.10 12.33 -17.17
C PHE A 57 -16.66 12.03 -17.61
N LYS A 58 -15.93 13.07 -18.04
CA LYS A 58 -14.60 12.95 -18.69
C LYS A 58 -13.62 12.05 -17.93
N LYS A 59 -13.47 12.23 -16.61
CA LYS A 59 -12.45 11.51 -15.83
C LYS A 59 -12.75 10.02 -15.62
N THR A 60 -14.01 9.64 -15.49
CA THR A 60 -14.39 8.22 -15.43
C THR A 60 -14.37 7.58 -16.81
N ARG A 61 -14.71 8.33 -17.88
CA ARG A 61 -14.57 7.86 -19.26
C ARG A 61 -13.11 7.55 -19.63
N GLU A 62 -12.17 8.46 -19.34
CA GLU A 62 -10.72 8.25 -19.56
C GLU A 62 -10.25 6.94 -18.89
N PHE A 63 -10.74 6.63 -17.70
CA PHE A 63 -10.44 5.38 -17.00
C PHE A 63 -10.99 4.16 -17.74
N PHE A 64 -12.23 4.20 -18.22
CA PHE A 64 -12.82 3.10 -18.99
C PHE A 64 -12.15 2.89 -20.35
N GLU A 65 -11.75 3.96 -21.04
CA GLU A 65 -10.98 3.90 -22.28
C GLU A 65 -9.65 3.17 -22.05
N GLY A 66 -8.91 3.53 -21.00
CA GLY A 66 -7.67 2.84 -20.62
C GLY A 66 -7.90 1.37 -20.24
N MET A 67 -9.01 1.06 -19.54
CA MET A 67 -9.37 -0.31 -19.21
C MET A 67 -9.69 -1.14 -20.46
N ALA A 68 -10.47 -0.59 -21.39
CA ALA A 68 -10.84 -1.25 -22.64
C ALA A 68 -9.58 -1.56 -23.47
N GLN A 69 -8.65 -0.59 -23.56
CA GLN A 69 -7.35 -0.78 -24.22
C GLN A 69 -6.53 -1.89 -23.56
N LYS A 70 -6.37 -1.87 -22.23
CA LYS A 70 -5.64 -2.92 -21.48
C LYS A 70 -6.24 -4.32 -21.68
N LYS A 71 -7.56 -4.41 -21.84
CA LYS A 71 -8.29 -5.67 -22.06
C LYS A 71 -8.37 -6.10 -23.53
N GLY A 72 -7.97 -5.24 -24.48
CA GLY A 72 -8.08 -5.52 -25.92
C GLY A 72 -9.53 -5.64 -26.40
N ILE A 73 -10.47 -4.92 -25.78
CA ILE A 73 -11.90 -4.92 -26.14
C ILE A 73 -12.38 -3.53 -26.52
N THR A 74 -13.52 -3.43 -27.21
CA THR A 74 -14.14 -2.14 -27.51
C THR A 74 -14.73 -1.49 -26.25
N LEU A 75 -14.86 -0.17 -26.28
CA LEU A 75 -15.45 0.59 -25.19
C LEU A 75 -16.93 0.21 -24.98
N GLU A 76 -17.64 -0.12 -26.04
CA GLU A 76 -19.02 -0.60 -26.05
C GLU A 76 -19.13 -1.98 -25.37
N ALA A 77 -18.25 -2.93 -25.73
CA ALA A 77 -18.25 -4.26 -25.12
C ALA A 77 -17.93 -4.19 -23.61
N LEU A 78 -16.98 -3.33 -23.23
CA LEU A 78 -16.70 -3.04 -21.82
C LEU A 78 -17.95 -2.49 -21.11
N ARG A 79 -18.59 -1.49 -21.72
CA ARG A 79 -19.79 -0.86 -21.16
C ARG A 79 -20.92 -1.86 -20.93
N GLU A 80 -21.21 -2.72 -21.90
CA GLU A 80 -22.25 -3.73 -21.75
C GLU A 80 -21.95 -4.72 -20.61
N ALA A 81 -20.69 -5.16 -20.48
CA ALA A 81 -20.27 -6.05 -19.39
C ALA A 81 -20.41 -5.38 -18.02
N LEU A 82 -20.04 -4.10 -17.94
CA LEU A 82 -20.18 -3.27 -16.75
C LEU A 82 -21.67 -3.08 -16.37
N GLU A 83 -22.53 -2.74 -17.34
CA GLU A 83 -23.99 -2.59 -17.13
C GLU A 83 -24.62 -3.90 -16.63
N ARG A 84 -24.25 -5.06 -17.20
CA ARG A 84 -24.72 -6.37 -16.73
C ARG A 84 -24.28 -6.66 -15.29
N THR A 85 -23.01 -6.43 -14.98
CA THR A 85 -22.44 -6.67 -13.65
C THR A 85 -23.10 -5.80 -12.59
N GLN A 86 -23.28 -4.51 -12.88
CA GLN A 86 -23.92 -3.57 -11.95
C GLN A 86 -25.42 -3.85 -11.77
N ALA A 87 -26.11 -4.35 -12.80
CA ALA A 87 -27.49 -4.79 -12.67
C ALA A 87 -27.60 -6.02 -11.77
N GLN A 88 -26.70 -6.99 -11.94
CA GLN A 88 -26.65 -8.18 -11.08
C GLN A 88 -26.39 -7.81 -9.62
N TYR A 89 -25.40 -6.95 -9.36
CA TYR A 89 -25.14 -6.41 -8.02
C TYR A 89 -26.41 -5.82 -7.37
N PHE A 90 -27.19 -5.02 -8.12
CA PHE A 90 -28.44 -4.48 -7.59
C PHE A 90 -29.39 -5.58 -7.14
N VAL A 91 -29.56 -6.61 -7.97
CA VAL A 91 -30.47 -7.72 -7.71
C VAL A 91 -30.02 -8.54 -6.50
N GLU A 92 -28.72 -8.78 -6.36
CA GLU A 92 -28.14 -9.54 -5.26
C GLU A 92 -28.51 -9.00 -3.88
N ILE A 93 -28.64 -7.67 -3.72
CA ILE A 93 -29.06 -7.06 -2.45
C ILE A 93 -30.46 -7.55 -2.04
N PHE A 94 -31.39 -7.55 -2.99
CA PHE A 94 -32.77 -7.94 -2.73
C PHE A 94 -32.92 -9.46 -2.68
N GLU A 95 -32.07 -10.18 -3.42
CA GLU A 95 -31.97 -11.63 -3.37
C GLU A 95 -31.47 -12.12 -2.01
N GLU A 96 -30.40 -11.52 -1.49
CA GLU A 96 -29.88 -11.80 -0.14
C GLU A 96 -31.00 -11.60 0.89
N ALA A 97 -31.72 -10.48 0.81
CA ALA A 97 -32.85 -10.21 1.69
C ALA A 97 -33.98 -11.26 1.56
N ALA A 98 -34.29 -11.71 0.36
CA ALA A 98 -35.29 -12.75 0.10
C ALA A 98 -34.86 -14.14 0.58
N ASN A 99 -33.55 -14.42 0.58
CA ASN A 99 -32.95 -15.70 1.00
C ASN A 99 -32.59 -15.74 2.49
N GLY A 100 -33.41 -15.09 3.32
CA GLY A 100 -33.23 -15.05 4.77
C GLY A 100 -32.49 -13.80 5.29
N GLY A 101 -31.85 -13.03 4.41
CA GLY A 101 -31.31 -11.71 4.71
C GLY A 101 -30.29 -11.69 5.83
N ARG A 102 -29.39 -12.68 5.83
CA ARG A 102 -28.34 -12.75 6.84
C ARG A 102 -27.36 -11.60 6.70
N PHE A 103 -27.08 -11.18 5.45
CA PHE A 103 -26.03 -10.21 5.14
C PHE A 103 -24.73 -10.58 5.89
N GLY A 104 -24.44 -11.89 5.92
CA GLY A 104 -23.36 -12.49 6.70
C GLY A 104 -22.05 -12.60 5.91
N PRO A 105 -21.09 -13.40 6.41
CA PRO A 105 -19.77 -13.52 5.80
C PRO A 105 -19.79 -13.88 4.32
N GLU A 106 -20.71 -14.73 3.84
CA GLU A 106 -20.73 -15.11 2.42
C GLU A 106 -21.17 -13.96 1.50
N TYR A 107 -22.07 -13.09 1.98
CA TYR A 107 -22.46 -11.88 1.27
C TYR A 107 -21.31 -10.85 1.31
N PHE A 108 -20.71 -10.66 2.49
CA PHE A 108 -19.65 -9.69 2.71
C PHE A 108 -18.37 -10.04 1.95
N GLU A 109 -18.03 -11.32 1.84
CA GLU A 109 -16.91 -11.84 1.03
C GLU A 109 -17.00 -11.37 -0.42
N LYS A 110 -18.20 -11.43 -1.02
CA LYS A 110 -18.41 -10.94 -2.39
C LYS A 110 -18.12 -9.45 -2.49
N ARG A 111 -18.47 -8.66 -1.47
CA ARG A 111 -18.21 -7.22 -1.43
C ARG A 111 -16.73 -6.92 -1.22
N LEU A 112 -16.05 -7.65 -0.35
CA LEU A 112 -14.59 -7.57 -0.18
C LEU A 112 -13.86 -7.88 -1.50
N LEU A 113 -14.27 -8.95 -2.21
CA LEU A 113 -13.73 -9.32 -3.50
C LEU A 113 -13.94 -8.22 -4.55
N VAL A 114 -15.12 -7.61 -4.59
CA VAL A 114 -15.39 -6.46 -5.46
C VAL A 114 -14.41 -5.34 -5.14
N GLY A 115 -14.13 -5.06 -3.88
CA GLY A 115 -13.18 -4.03 -3.46
C GLY A 115 -11.75 -4.33 -3.91
N ALA A 116 -11.29 -5.56 -3.70
CA ALA A 116 -9.97 -6.02 -4.14
C ALA A 116 -9.83 -5.96 -5.67
N VAL A 117 -10.88 -6.31 -6.43
CA VAL A 117 -10.88 -6.16 -7.89
C VAL A 117 -10.77 -4.70 -8.31
N HIS A 118 -11.50 -3.80 -7.65
CA HIS A 118 -11.45 -2.37 -7.96
C HIS A 118 -10.09 -1.73 -7.62
N ASN A 119 -9.47 -2.15 -6.52
CA ASN A 119 -8.12 -1.77 -6.16
C ASN A 119 -7.10 -2.28 -7.19
N LYS A 120 -7.20 -3.55 -7.60
CA LYS A 120 -6.32 -4.18 -8.60
C LYS A 120 -6.36 -3.53 -9.99
N ILE A 121 -7.48 -2.91 -10.36
CA ILE A 121 -7.60 -2.16 -11.63
C ILE A 121 -7.25 -0.67 -11.46
N ASP A 122 -6.73 -0.27 -10.30
CA ASP A 122 -6.39 1.09 -9.93
C ASP A 122 -7.56 2.07 -10.08
N LEU A 123 -8.81 1.63 -9.84
CA LEU A 123 -9.94 2.56 -9.85
C LEU A 123 -9.76 3.54 -8.68
N PRO A 124 -9.70 4.86 -8.91
CA PRO A 124 -9.59 5.80 -7.81
C PRO A 124 -10.79 5.68 -6.86
N LEU A 125 -10.52 5.42 -5.57
CA LEU A 125 -11.53 5.15 -4.55
C LEU A 125 -12.65 6.21 -4.51
N LYS A 126 -12.31 7.48 -4.73
CA LYS A 126 -13.29 8.59 -4.77
C LYS A 126 -14.36 8.42 -5.85
N TRP A 127 -14.02 7.83 -7.00
CA TRP A 127 -15.00 7.58 -8.07
C TRP A 127 -15.91 6.43 -7.69
N TYR A 128 -15.36 5.39 -7.05
CA TYR A 128 -16.15 4.28 -6.56
C TYR A 128 -17.13 4.71 -5.46
N VAL A 129 -16.65 5.35 -4.39
CA VAL A 129 -17.49 5.84 -3.28
C VAL A 129 -18.51 6.87 -3.76
N GLY A 130 -18.09 7.81 -4.60
CA GLY A 130 -18.98 8.81 -5.19
C GLY A 130 -20.12 8.20 -6.03
N SER A 131 -19.88 7.03 -6.63
CA SER A 131 -20.89 6.36 -7.44
C SER A 131 -22.15 5.95 -6.64
N TYR A 132 -22.03 5.70 -5.34
CA TYR A 132 -23.20 5.37 -4.50
C TYR A 132 -24.18 6.52 -4.34
N THR A 133 -23.73 7.78 -4.48
CA THR A 133 -24.64 8.93 -4.51
C THR A 133 -25.52 8.88 -5.75
N LEU A 134 -24.92 8.61 -6.91
CA LEU A 134 -25.65 8.42 -8.16
C LEU A 134 -26.58 7.21 -8.07
N TYR A 135 -26.08 6.11 -7.51
CA TYR A 135 -26.83 4.87 -7.40
C TYR A 135 -28.06 5.02 -6.50
N SER A 136 -27.89 5.67 -5.33
CA SER A 136 -28.98 6.03 -4.42
C SER A 136 -30.03 6.92 -5.10
N LYS A 137 -29.60 7.94 -5.84
CA LYS A 137 -30.50 8.82 -6.61
C LYS A 137 -31.30 8.04 -7.65
N LEU A 138 -30.64 7.18 -8.43
CA LEU A 138 -31.29 6.40 -9.49
C LEU A 138 -32.27 5.36 -8.91
N ALA A 139 -31.88 4.68 -7.85
CA ALA A 139 -32.74 3.73 -7.14
C ALA A 139 -33.95 4.43 -6.51
N GLY A 140 -33.76 5.57 -5.84
CA GLY A 140 -34.85 6.37 -5.28
C GLY A 140 -35.85 6.87 -6.33
N GLN A 141 -35.37 7.29 -7.50
CA GLN A 141 -36.24 7.63 -8.63
C GLN A 141 -37.03 6.41 -9.15
N ALA A 142 -36.39 5.24 -9.22
CA ALA A 142 -37.06 4.02 -9.65
C ALA A 142 -38.11 3.54 -8.64
N LEU A 143 -37.79 3.60 -7.35
CA LEU A 143 -38.71 3.32 -6.24
C LEU A 143 -39.86 4.30 -6.23
N GLY A 144 -39.61 5.59 -6.45
CA GLY A 144 -40.63 6.63 -6.53
C GLY A 144 -41.69 6.38 -7.61
N ARG A 145 -41.28 5.82 -8.76
CA ARG A 145 -42.23 5.42 -9.83
C ARG A 145 -42.99 4.14 -9.46
N ALA A 146 -42.31 3.15 -8.90
CA ALA A 146 -42.91 1.86 -8.60
C ALA A 146 -43.84 1.88 -7.38
N LEU A 147 -43.55 2.74 -6.41
CA LEU A 147 -44.27 2.88 -5.15
C LEU A 147 -44.94 4.26 -5.05
N PHE A 148 -45.37 4.82 -6.19
CA PHE A 148 -45.99 6.14 -6.27
C PHE A 148 -47.15 6.31 -5.28
N TRP A 149 -48.01 5.29 -5.19
CA TRP A 149 -49.16 5.25 -4.29
C TRP A 149 -48.85 4.77 -2.86
N ASN A 150 -47.60 4.38 -2.57
CA ASN A 150 -47.19 3.89 -1.25
C ASN A 150 -45.92 4.61 -0.74
N PRO A 151 -46.04 5.90 -0.34
CA PRO A 151 -44.91 6.72 0.08
C PRO A 151 -44.25 6.22 1.37
N TRP A 152 -44.97 5.48 2.21
CA TRP A 152 -44.40 4.89 3.42
C TRP A 152 -43.50 3.70 3.10
N LEU A 153 -43.97 2.76 2.27
CA LEU A 153 -43.13 1.64 1.80
C LEU A 153 -41.93 2.14 1.01
N ARG A 154 -42.11 3.20 0.21
CA ARG A 154 -41.01 3.87 -0.50
C ARG A 154 -39.93 4.36 0.47
N ARG A 155 -40.30 5.12 1.51
CA ARG A 155 -39.34 5.62 2.52
C ARG A 155 -38.61 4.48 3.24
N LYS A 156 -39.32 3.41 3.57
CA LYS A 156 -38.70 2.20 4.15
C LYS A 156 -37.71 1.55 3.20
N ALA A 157 -38.06 1.40 1.92
CA ALA A 157 -37.19 0.82 0.92
C ALA A 157 -35.95 1.67 0.66
N GLU A 158 -36.10 2.99 0.54
CA GLU A 158 -34.98 3.93 0.38
C GLU A 158 -34.05 3.90 1.60
N SER A 159 -34.61 3.89 2.83
CA SER A 159 -33.82 3.78 4.06
C SER A 159 -33.08 2.44 4.18
N ALA A 160 -33.76 1.32 3.92
CA ALA A 160 -33.16 -0.02 3.94
C ALA A 160 -32.02 -0.14 2.93
N LEU A 161 -32.24 0.34 1.71
CA LEU A 161 -31.24 0.31 0.65
C LEU A 161 -30.03 1.19 0.98
N HIS A 162 -30.25 2.36 1.58
CA HIS A 162 -29.15 3.24 2.02
C HIS A 162 -28.25 2.56 3.06
N LYS A 163 -28.83 1.83 4.01
CA LYS A 163 -28.07 1.07 5.02
C LYS A 163 -27.24 -0.03 4.38
N VAL A 164 -27.82 -0.82 3.47
CA VAL A 164 -27.06 -1.86 2.75
C VAL A 164 -25.98 -1.25 1.87
N PHE A 165 -26.23 -0.13 1.19
CA PHE A 165 -25.19 0.57 0.44
C PHE A 165 -24.04 1.03 1.33
N ASN A 166 -24.32 1.56 2.52
CA ASN A 166 -23.25 1.90 3.46
C ASN A 166 -22.47 0.66 3.91
N TYR A 167 -23.18 -0.43 4.23
CA TYR A 167 -22.57 -1.71 4.57
C TYR A 167 -21.64 -2.23 3.47
N ASP A 168 -22.07 -2.16 2.21
CA ASP A 168 -21.25 -2.52 1.05
C ASP A 168 -20.04 -1.58 0.88
N ILE A 169 -20.20 -0.27 1.12
CA ILE A 169 -19.08 0.70 1.09
C ILE A 169 -18.01 0.33 2.12
N GLN A 170 -18.38 -0.09 3.33
CA GLN A 170 -17.42 -0.48 4.37
C GLN A 170 -16.50 -1.61 3.88
N ALA A 171 -17.08 -2.69 3.34
CA ALA A 171 -16.31 -3.79 2.76
C ALA A 171 -15.33 -3.31 1.68
N ILE A 172 -15.77 -2.42 0.80
CA ILE A 172 -14.94 -1.96 -0.30
C ILE A 172 -13.77 -1.11 0.21
N VAL A 173 -14.05 -0.15 1.09
CA VAL A 173 -13.03 0.73 1.66
C VAL A 173 -12.01 -0.08 2.44
N GLU A 174 -12.46 -1.10 3.18
CA GLU A 174 -11.57 -2.01 3.90
C GLU A 174 -10.67 -2.80 2.96
N SER A 175 -11.19 -3.36 1.87
CA SER A 175 -10.34 -4.04 0.89
C SER A 175 -9.25 -3.13 0.33
N TYR A 176 -9.59 -1.89 -0.01
CA TYR A 176 -8.59 -0.90 -0.48
C TYR A 176 -7.53 -0.60 0.58
N LEU A 177 -7.97 -0.37 1.82
CA LEU A 177 -7.09 0.03 2.91
C LEU A 177 -6.17 -1.10 3.34
N ILE A 178 -6.72 -2.31 3.46
CA ILE A 178 -5.99 -3.50 3.85
C ILE A 178 -5.01 -3.92 2.76
N ASP A 179 -5.40 -3.91 1.49
CA ASP A 179 -4.48 -4.16 0.38
C ASP A 179 -3.35 -3.13 0.35
N LEU A 180 -3.66 -1.84 0.61
CA LEU A 180 -2.64 -0.80 0.72
C LEU A 180 -1.65 -1.12 1.85
N CYS A 181 -2.12 -1.48 3.04
CA CYS A 181 -1.25 -1.88 4.15
C CYS A 181 -0.43 -3.14 3.85
N ALA A 182 -1.03 -4.13 3.18
CA ALA A 182 -0.33 -5.33 2.73
C ALA A 182 0.78 -5.01 1.73
N SER A 183 0.57 -4.01 0.84
CA SER A 183 1.60 -3.59 -0.12
C SER A 183 2.86 -3.00 0.54
N PHE A 184 2.75 -2.50 1.78
CA PHE A 184 3.90 -2.07 2.58
C PHE A 184 4.64 -3.22 3.28
N GLY A 185 4.23 -4.46 3.06
CA GLY A 185 4.87 -5.64 3.65
C GLY A 185 4.37 -6.03 5.03
N THR A 186 3.21 -5.52 5.41
CA THR A 186 2.55 -5.99 6.63
C THR A 186 1.82 -7.30 6.33
N ASP A 187 2.15 -8.37 7.05
CA ASP A 187 1.28 -9.55 6.99
C ASP A 187 0.05 -9.28 7.83
N VAL A 188 -0.98 -8.77 7.17
CA VAL A 188 -2.27 -8.47 7.78
C VAL A 188 -2.88 -9.72 8.43
N ARG A 189 -2.57 -10.93 7.92
CA ARG A 189 -3.08 -12.20 8.48
C ARG A 189 -2.42 -12.55 9.81
N SER A 190 -1.21 -12.05 10.06
CA SER A 190 -0.47 -12.27 11.30
C SER A 190 -0.98 -11.40 12.46
N LEU A 191 -1.83 -10.41 12.17
CA LEU A 191 -2.40 -9.56 13.21
C LEU A 191 -3.42 -10.34 14.02
N GLU A 192 -3.23 -10.34 15.34
CA GLU A 192 -4.18 -10.89 16.28
C GLU A 192 -5.25 -9.84 16.59
N VAL A 193 -6.51 -10.25 16.49
CA VAL A 193 -7.67 -9.49 16.97
C VAL A 193 -8.00 -9.96 18.38
N SER A 194 -8.23 -9.00 19.29
CA SER A 194 -8.36 -9.29 20.72
C SER A 194 -9.76 -9.76 21.08
N SER A 195 -10.74 -9.45 20.23
CA SER A 195 -12.14 -9.84 20.38
C SER A 195 -12.69 -10.37 19.05
N ARG A 196 -13.73 -11.22 19.11
CA ARG A 196 -14.50 -11.65 17.93
C ARG A 196 -15.32 -10.52 17.32
N GLU A 197 -15.58 -9.49 18.12
CA GLU A 197 -16.24 -8.24 17.71
C GLU A 197 -15.32 -7.31 16.92
N GLU A 198 -14.01 -7.53 16.99
CA GLU A 198 -13.02 -6.79 16.21
C GLU A 198 -12.74 -7.49 14.88
N ASP A 199 -12.23 -6.73 13.94
CA ASP A 199 -11.60 -7.22 12.72
C ASP A 199 -10.29 -6.46 12.45
N ILE A 200 -9.67 -6.74 11.31
CA ILE A 200 -8.39 -6.11 10.97
C ILE A 200 -8.48 -4.58 10.87
N SER A 201 -9.65 -4.02 10.52
CA SER A 201 -9.81 -2.58 10.42
C SER A 201 -9.64 -1.87 11.78
N ASP A 202 -9.92 -2.57 12.89
CA ASP A 202 -9.66 -2.08 14.25
C ASP A 202 -8.16 -2.03 14.60
N LYS A 203 -7.32 -2.78 13.87
CA LYS A 203 -5.85 -2.80 14.04
C LYS A 203 -5.13 -1.79 13.14
N MET A 204 -5.86 -0.83 12.58
CA MET A 204 -5.26 0.26 11.80
C MET A 204 -4.21 1.09 12.56
N PRO A 205 -4.34 1.36 13.88
CA PRO A 205 -3.28 2.02 14.64
C PRO A 205 -1.98 1.21 14.66
N ASP A 206 -2.05 -0.10 14.81
CA ASP A 206 -0.90 -1.00 14.82
C ASP A 206 -0.23 -1.04 13.44
N LEU A 207 -1.04 -1.12 12.38
CA LEU A 207 -0.58 -1.02 10.99
C LEU A 207 0.18 0.29 10.73
N LYS A 208 -0.37 1.42 11.21
CA LYS A 208 0.29 2.74 11.09
C LYS A 208 1.59 2.80 11.89
N ALA A 209 1.63 2.20 13.08
CA ALA A 209 2.83 2.15 13.90
C ALA A 209 3.96 1.37 13.18
N GLN A 210 3.64 0.21 12.58
CA GLN A 210 4.60 -0.57 11.79
C GLN A 210 5.14 0.20 10.58
N MET A 211 4.29 0.97 9.89
CA MET A 211 4.75 1.88 8.82
C MET A 211 5.66 2.98 9.38
N GLY A 212 5.35 3.51 10.56
CA GLY A 212 6.21 4.47 11.27
C GLY A 212 7.58 3.90 11.62
N ASP A 213 7.65 2.64 12.04
CA ASP A 213 8.92 1.95 12.33
C ASP A 213 9.80 1.83 11.08
N LEU A 214 9.20 1.54 9.92
CA LEU A 214 9.93 1.50 8.64
C LEU A 214 10.49 2.88 8.27
N VAL A 215 9.69 3.95 8.44
CA VAL A 215 10.16 5.33 8.21
C VAL A 215 11.31 5.68 9.15
N GLY A 216 11.18 5.37 10.45
CA GLY A 216 12.26 5.59 11.42
C GLY A 216 13.52 4.78 11.11
N ALA A 217 13.38 3.57 10.55
CA ALA A 217 14.52 2.77 10.14
C ALA A 217 15.21 3.32 8.90
N LEU A 218 14.46 3.83 7.92
CA LEU A 218 15.01 4.56 6.78
C LEU A 218 15.80 5.80 7.24
N GLU A 219 15.30 6.54 8.23
CA GLU A 219 16.02 7.69 8.80
C GLU A 219 17.36 7.27 9.44
N LYS A 220 17.36 6.18 10.22
CA LYS A 220 18.59 5.64 10.81
C LYS A 220 19.59 5.18 9.73
N LEU A 221 19.11 4.49 8.70
CA LEU A 221 19.93 4.10 7.55
C LEU A 221 20.55 5.31 6.86
N GLY A 222 19.78 6.38 6.65
CA GLY A 222 20.27 7.64 6.08
C GLY A 222 21.36 8.32 6.91
N LYS A 223 21.45 8.02 8.22
CA LYS A 223 22.51 8.47 9.12
C LYS A 223 23.70 7.49 9.21
N GLY A 224 23.74 6.47 8.35
CA GLY A 224 24.81 5.49 8.31
C GLY A 224 24.62 4.28 9.23
N ASP A 225 23.47 4.13 9.91
CA ASP A 225 23.21 2.98 10.78
C ASP A 225 22.80 1.75 9.96
N LEU A 226 23.79 0.89 9.67
CA LEU A 226 23.61 -0.39 8.98
C LEU A 226 23.17 -1.53 9.91
N SER A 227 23.01 -1.27 11.21
CA SER A 227 22.53 -2.25 12.20
C SER A 227 21.01 -2.25 12.34
N VAL A 228 20.34 -1.22 11.81
CA VAL A 228 18.90 -1.08 11.93
C VAL A 228 18.13 -2.22 11.28
N ARG A 229 17.18 -2.80 12.01
CA ARG A 229 16.27 -3.82 11.49
C ARG A 229 14.85 -3.43 11.83
N VAL A 230 13.93 -3.66 10.89
CA VAL A 230 12.48 -3.48 11.10
C VAL A 230 11.88 -4.86 11.33
N ARG A 231 10.98 -4.98 12.30
CA ARG A 231 10.23 -6.22 12.50
C ARG A 231 9.42 -6.52 11.23
N SER A 232 9.72 -7.63 10.56
CA SER A 232 8.97 -8.09 9.39
C SER A 232 8.00 -9.17 9.82
N THR A 233 6.72 -9.01 9.50
CA THR A 233 5.69 -10.04 9.72
C THR A 233 5.37 -10.83 8.45
N ALA A 234 5.68 -10.27 7.27
CA ALA A 234 5.54 -10.95 5.97
C ALA A 234 6.91 -11.21 5.30
N GLU A 235 7.02 -12.33 4.58
CA GLU A 235 8.03 -12.50 3.53
C GLU A 235 7.60 -11.77 2.25
N GLY A 236 8.54 -11.15 1.53
CA GLY A 236 8.26 -10.42 0.28
C GLY A 236 7.66 -9.02 0.45
N GLY A 237 7.61 -8.51 1.68
CA GLY A 237 7.17 -7.15 2.00
C GLY A 237 8.24 -6.07 1.87
N LEU A 238 7.85 -4.79 1.88
CA LEU A 238 8.79 -3.66 1.82
C LEU A 238 9.79 -3.67 2.99
N THR A 239 9.33 -4.04 4.19
CA THR A 239 10.16 -4.24 5.40
C THR A 239 11.16 -5.40 5.24
N HIS A 240 10.76 -6.50 4.59
CA HIS A 240 11.65 -7.61 4.26
C HIS A 240 12.76 -7.16 3.28
N TYR A 241 12.39 -6.53 2.17
CA TYR A 241 13.36 -6.02 1.19
C TYR A 241 14.28 -4.95 1.79
N PHE A 242 13.76 -4.09 2.66
CA PHE A 242 14.58 -3.15 3.43
C PHE A 242 15.65 -3.88 4.24
N ASN A 243 15.27 -4.86 5.08
CA ASN A 243 16.23 -5.61 5.89
C ASN A 243 17.28 -6.35 5.04
N VAL A 244 16.88 -6.93 3.91
CA VAL A 244 17.80 -7.58 2.95
C VAL A 244 18.79 -6.57 2.38
N ALA A 245 18.32 -5.41 1.93
CA ALA A 245 19.18 -4.36 1.39
C ALA A 245 20.16 -3.81 2.43
N VAL A 246 19.71 -3.56 3.67
CA VAL A 246 20.59 -3.11 4.76
C VAL A 246 21.66 -4.16 5.09
N ASN A 247 21.30 -5.44 5.13
CA ASN A 247 22.26 -6.53 5.33
C ASN A 247 23.32 -6.60 4.22
N GLN A 248 22.90 -6.47 2.95
CA GLN A 248 23.82 -6.48 1.81
C GLN A 248 24.76 -5.27 1.83
N LEU A 249 24.24 -4.08 2.13
CA LEU A 249 25.05 -2.87 2.28
C LEU A 249 26.06 -3.00 3.42
N ALA A 250 25.64 -3.53 4.58
CA ALA A 250 26.53 -3.80 5.70
C ALA A 250 27.71 -4.70 5.29
N LYS A 251 27.42 -5.78 4.56
CA LYS A 251 28.42 -6.72 4.06
C LYS A 251 29.41 -6.07 3.08
N ILE A 252 28.93 -5.25 2.14
CA ILE A 252 29.79 -4.55 1.17
C ILE A 252 30.72 -3.56 1.88
N VAL A 253 30.22 -2.82 2.88
CA VAL A 253 31.04 -1.89 3.67
C VAL A 253 32.11 -2.64 4.47
N GLU A 254 31.75 -3.78 5.05
CA GLU A 254 32.69 -4.64 5.77
C GLU A 254 33.76 -5.23 4.84
N GLU A 255 33.38 -5.78 3.68
CA GLU A 255 34.30 -6.31 2.68
C GLU A 255 35.27 -5.22 2.18
N THR A 256 34.77 -4.01 1.91
CA THR A 256 35.61 -2.88 1.49
C THR A 256 36.62 -2.50 2.58
N ARG A 257 36.19 -2.52 3.84
CA ARG A 257 37.08 -2.26 4.98
C ARG A 257 38.16 -3.33 5.13
N ASN A 258 37.81 -4.61 4.92
CA ASN A 258 38.75 -5.72 4.98
C ASN A 258 39.80 -5.61 3.85
N VAL A 259 39.37 -5.33 2.61
CA VAL A 259 40.28 -5.07 1.49
C VAL A 259 41.22 -3.91 1.80
N ALA A 260 40.71 -2.82 2.38
CA ALA A 260 41.55 -1.69 2.74
C ALA A 260 42.61 -2.03 3.82
N GLN A 261 42.25 -2.87 4.79
CA GLN A 261 43.20 -3.38 5.78
C GLN A 261 44.25 -4.30 5.17
N GLU A 262 43.88 -5.15 4.20
CA GLU A 262 44.84 -6.00 3.48
C GLU A 262 45.82 -5.17 2.65
N VAL A 263 45.33 -4.13 1.96
CA VAL A 263 46.19 -3.19 1.21
C VAL A 263 47.15 -2.47 2.17
N GLN A 264 46.68 -2.00 3.32
CA GLN A 264 47.53 -1.37 4.35
C GLN A 264 48.65 -2.32 4.83
N ARG A 265 48.33 -3.58 5.14
CA ARG A 265 49.35 -4.58 5.52
C ARG A 265 50.35 -4.84 4.40
N GLY A 266 49.88 -4.93 3.15
CA GLY A 266 50.74 -5.12 1.98
C GLY A 266 51.67 -3.92 1.74
N VAL A 267 51.18 -2.71 1.97
CA VAL A 267 51.96 -1.47 1.93
C VAL A 267 53.06 -1.49 2.99
N GLU A 268 52.74 -1.83 4.24
CA GLU A 268 53.73 -1.94 5.32
C GLU A 268 54.83 -2.95 4.98
N GLN A 269 54.48 -4.13 4.47
CA GLN A 269 55.47 -5.13 4.03
C GLN A 269 56.34 -4.64 2.87
N THR A 270 55.75 -3.93 1.90
CA THR A 270 56.48 -3.39 0.75
C THR A 270 57.46 -2.29 1.19
N LEU A 271 57.07 -1.42 2.12
CA LEU A 271 57.94 -0.40 2.69
C LEU A 271 59.12 -1.02 3.45
N LEU A 272 58.91 -2.12 4.18
CA LEU A 272 60.00 -2.88 4.82
C LEU A 272 61.00 -3.46 3.80
N HIS A 273 60.50 -3.97 2.67
CA HIS A 273 61.37 -4.44 1.59
C HIS A 273 62.16 -3.31 0.93
N ILE A 274 61.52 -2.16 0.69
CA ILE A 274 62.18 -0.95 0.16
C ILE A 274 63.30 -0.48 1.11
N ASP A 275 63.04 -0.41 2.42
CA ASP A 275 64.05 -0.05 3.43
C ASP A 275 65.22 -1.05 3.46
N THR A 276 64.92 -2.35 3.38
CA THR A 276 65.96 -3.41 3.31
C THR A 276 66.81 -3.29 2.06
N LEU A 277 66.20 -3.01 0.90
CA LEU A 277 66.89 -2.81 -0.37
C LEU A 277 67.76 -1.55 -0.34
N SER A 278 67.25 -0.45 0.22
CA SER A 278 67.99 0.79 0.39
C SER A 278 69.26 0.58 1.22
N LYS A 279 69.14 -0.08 2.39
CA LYS A 279 70.28 -0.41 3.25
C LYS A 279 71.30 -1.35 2.60
N ARG A 280 70.85 -2.28 1.75
CA ARG A 280 71.73 -3.17 0.98
C ARG A 280 72.46 -2.44 -0.14
N GLY A 281 71.79 -1.50 -0.81
CA GLY A 281 72.36 -0.68 -1.88
C GLY A 281 73.51 0.19 -1.37
N GLU A 282 73.33 0.84 -0.21
CA GLU A 282 74.36 1.67 0.45
C GLU A 282 75.62 0.89 0.88
N GLY A 283 75.50 -0.42 1.12
CA GLY A 283 76.63 -1.27 1.52
C GLY A 283 77.42 -1.89 0.36
N ALA A 284 76.95 -1.77 -0.87
CA ALA A 284 77.45 -2.53 -2.02
C ALA A 284 78.31 -1.74 -3.02
N GLY A 285 78.41 -0.40 -2.90
CA GLY A 285 79.30 0.43 -3.72
C GLY A 285 79.08 0.28 -5.23
N VAL A 286 77.82 0.24 -5.66
CA VAL A 286 77.43 -0.07 -7.05
C VAL A 286 77.39 1.22 -7.89
N GLU A 287 78.07 1.24 -9.04
CA GLU A 287 77.90 2.30 -10.05
C GLU A 287 76.43 2.35 -10.50
N GLY A 288 75.71 3.41 -10.12
CA GLY A 288 74.27 3.55 -10.35
C GLY A 288 73.41 3.78 -9.10
N GLU A 289 74.03 3.90 -7.90
CA GLU A 289 73.36 4.22 -6.63
C GLU A 289 72.28 5.32 -6.73
N GLY A 290 72.55 6.40 -7.49
CA GLY A 290 71.58 7.48 -7.69
C GLY A 290 70.29 7.03 -8.39
N SER A 291 70.39 6.16 -9.40
CA SER A 291 69.23 5.66 -10.15
C SER A 291 68.43 4.65 -9.33
N VAL A 292 69.10 3.78 -8.56
CA VAL A 292 68.43 2.83 -7.66
C VAL A 292 67.70 3.57 -6.54
N ARG A 293 68.32 4.60 -5.96
CA ARG A 293 67.69 5.41 -4.91
C ARG A 293 66.47 6.16 -5.44
N GLU A 294 66.55 6.74 -6.62
CA GLU A 294 65.44 7.45 -7.27
C GLU A 294 64.26 6.50 -7.57
N ILE A 295 64.54 5.27 -8.03
CA ILE A 295 63.51 4.23 -8.23
C ILE A 295 62.85 3.83 -6.90
N LEU A 296 63.64 3.66 -5.84
CA LEU A 296 63.11 3.33 -4.50
C LEU A 296 62.25 4.47 -3.92
N GLU A 297 62.67 5.73 -4.10
CA GLU A 297 61.88 6.91 -3.72
C GLU A 297 60.55 6.97 -4.50
N GLN A 298 60.57 6.74 -5.82
CA GLN A 298 59.36 6.68 -6.64
C GLN A 298 58.42 5.53 -6.23
N LEU A 299 58.97 4.35 -5.93
CA LEU A 299 58.21 3.21 -5.43
C LEU A 299 57.55 3.52 -4.07
N GLN A 300 58.27 4.20 -3.18
CA GLN A 300 57.74 4.60 -1.88
C GLN A 300 56.54 5.56 -2.02
N VAL A 301 56.65 6.54 -2.91
CA VAL A 301 55.54 7.46 -3.24
C VAL A 301 54.34 6.69 -3.81
N ALA A 302 54.57 5.82 -4.79
CA ALA A 302 53.49 5.03 -5.41
C ALA A 302 52.77 4.13 -4.39
N VAL A 303 53.51 3.48 -3.49
CA VAL A 303 52.96 2.62 -2.43
C VAL A 303 52.13 3.44 -1.43
N GLN A 304 52.59 4.64 -1.05
CA GLN A 304 51.83 5.55 -0.19
C GLN A 304 50.55 6.07 -0.86
N GLU A 305 50.59 6.35 -2.17
CA GLU A 305 49.39 6.73 -2.93
C GLU A 305 48.36 5.59 -2.96
N VAL A 306 48.80 4.34 -3.12
CA VAL A 306 47.92 3.16 -3.06
C VAL A 306 47.27 3.02 -1.68
N ALA A 307 48.03 3.20 -0.59
CA ALA A 307 47.49 3.16 0.77
C ALA A 307 46.41 4.23 0.98
N LYS A 308 46.69 5.47 0.57
CA LYS A 308 45.77 6.60 0.68
C LYS A 308 44.51 6.39 -0.17
N GLY A 309 44.66 5.91 -1.40
CA GLY A 309 43.53 5.60 -2.28
C GLY A 309 42.62 4.51 -1.71
N SER A 310 43.21 3.50 -1.06
CA SER A 310 42.47 2.43 -0.39
C SER A 310 41.68 2.93 0.83
N GLU A 311 42.29 3.77 1.68
CA GLU A 311 41.62 4.40 2.82
C GLU A 311 40.46 5.31 2.37
N GLN A 312 40.70 6.12 1.33
CA GLN A 312 39.66 6.96 0.73
C GLN A 312 38.51 6.13 0.16
N THR A 313 38.78 4.98 -0.43
CA THR A 313 37.75 4.06 -0.96
C THR A 313 36.89 3.48 0.16
N ALA A 314 37.50 3.06 1.28
CA ALA A 314 36.75 2.59 2.45
C ALA A 314 35.90 3.70 3.09
N LEU A 315 36.43 4.92 3.20
CA LEU A 315 35.67 6.08 3.68
C LEU A 315 34.54 6.46 2.71
N ALA A 316 34.77 6.40 1.40
CA ALA A 316 33.77 6.67 0.39
C ALA A 316 32.64 5.63 0.40
N ALA A 317 32.94 4.35 0.63
CA ALA A 317 31.93 3.32 0.81
C ALA A 317 31.06 3.59 2.06
N SER A 318 31.68 4.00 3.17
CA SER A 318 30.95 4.36 4.40
C SER A 318 30.08 5.62 4.22
N ARG A 319 30.60 6.65 3.51
CA ARG A 319 29.83 7.86 3.17
C ARG A 319 28.77 7.61 2.11
N GLY A 320 28.97 6.63 1.22
CA GLY A 320 27.99 6.22 0.22
C GLY A 320 26.69 5.74 0.87
N VAL A 321 26.78 5.13 2.06
CA VAL A 321 25.62 4.79 2.90
C VAL A 321 24.91 6.05 3.39
N GLU A 322 25.63 7.08 3.84
CA GLU A 322 25.03 8.38 4.19
C GLU A 322 24.36 9.05 2.98
N GLY A 323 24.85 8.79 1.75
CA GLY A 323 24.23 9.21 0.50
C GLY A 323 22.83 8.63 0.24
N VAL A 324 22.51 7.46 0.84
CA VAL A 324 21.13 6.92 0.89
C VAL A 324 20.20 7.89 1.63
N GLY A 325 20.74 8.70 2.54
CA GLY A 325 20.04 9.78 3.24
C GLY A 325 19.33 10.76 2.31
N ALA A 326 19.88 11.07 1.13
CA ALA A 326 19.21 11.95 0.17
C ALA A 326 17.97 11.31 -0.49
N ILE A 327 18.01 9.99 -0.70
CA ILE A 327 16.86 9.20 -1.20
C ILE A 327 15.82 9.07 -0.10
N VAL A 328 16.27 8.81 1.14
CA VAL A 328 15.40 8.78 2.33
C VAL A 328 14.74 10.14 2.56
N GLU A 329 15.45 11.26 2.43
CA GLU A 329 14.86 12.61 2.53
C GLU A 329 13.80 12.86 1.44
N ALA A 330 14.01 12.33 0.22
CA ALA A 330 13.01 12.41 -0.83
C ALA A 330 11.75 11.59 -0.49
N VAL A 331 11.92 10.38 0.04
CA VAL A 331 10.81 9.56 0.56
C VAL A 331 10.15 10.24 1.78
N GLN A 332 10.92 10.89 2.65
CA GLN A 332 10.46 11.61 3.83
C GLN A 332 9.61 12.83 3.44
N ARG A 333 9.99 13.56 2.38
CA ARG A 333 9.18 14.67 1.83
C ARG A 333 7.81 14.15 1.40
N VAL A 334 7.78 13.04 0.66
CA VAL A 334 6.52 12.42 0.21
C VAL A 334 5.69 11.91 1.41
N ALA A 335 6.32 11.26 2.40
CA ALA A 335 5.64 10.77 3.59
C ALA A 335 5.12 11.89 4.50
N ASN A 336 5.88 13.00 4.65
CA ASN A 336 5.45 14.17 5.42
C ASN A 336 4.36 14.97 4.71
N GLU A 337 4.37 15.05 3.38
CA GLU A 337 3.26 15.61 2.59
C GLU A 337 1.99 14.77 2.78
N LEU A 338 2.10 13.44 2.82
CA LEU A 338 0.99 12.54 3.14
C LEU A 338 0.45 12.75 4.57
N ARG A 339 1.34 12.89 5.56
CA ARG A 339 0.95 13.13 6.96
C ARG A 339 0.28 14.50 7.16
N THR A 340 0.87 15.57 6.61
CA THR A 340 0.30 16.92 6.70
C THR A 340 -1.03 17.03 5.96
N SER A 341 -1.20 16.33 4.83
CA SER A 341 -2.48 16.17 4.14
C SER A 341 -3.52 15.44 4.99
N SER A 342 -3.12 14.38 5.71
CA SER A 342 -4.00 13.66 6.65
C SER A 342 -4.40 14.51 7.87
N GLU A 343 -3.47 15.30 8.42
CA GLU A 343 -3.74 16.24 9.51
C GLU A 343 -4.61 17.43 9.08
N ALA A 344 -4.47 17.88 7.83
CA ALA A 344 -5.34 18.89 7.24
C ALA A 344 -6.76 18.34 7.06
N ALA A 345 -6.90 17.10 6.57
CA ALA A 345 -8.20 16.43 6.46
C ALA A 345 -8.87 16.22 7.83
N SER A 346 -8.10 15.87 8.87
CA SER A 346 -8.59 15.72 10.24
C SER A 346 -9.05 17.06 10.84
N ARG A 347 -8.26 18.13 10.64
CA ARG A 347 -8.64 19.49 11.06
C ARG A 347 -9.90 19.99 10.37
N ILE A 348 -10.05 19.76 9.06
CA ILE A 348 -11.28 20.08 8.32
C ILE A 348 -12.48 19.32 8.90
N GLY A 349 -12.30 18.07 9.33
CA GLY A 349 -13.31 17.28 10.03
C GLY A 349 -13.75 17.91 11.36
N GLN A 350 -12.79 18.36 12.18
CA GLN A 350 -13.07 19.02 13.47
C GLN A 350 -13.76 20.38 13.29
N THR A 351 -13.32 21.20 12.33
CA THR A 351 -13.95 22.50 12.05
C THR A 351 -15.39 22.35 11.52
N ALA A 352 -15.67 21.28 10.78
CA ALA A 352 -17.02 20.96 10.33
C ALA A 352 -17.95 20.49 11.47
N GLU A 353 -17.40 20.03 12.60
CA GLU A 353 -18.13 19.58 13.79
C GLU A 353 -18.41 20.74 14.75
N GLU A 354 -17.49 21.71 14.84
CA GLU A 354 -17.68 22.98 15.55
C GLU A 354 -18.68 23.90 14.85
N GLY A 355 -18.73 23.91 13.52
CA GLY A 355 -19.71 24.69 12.75
C GLY A 355 -21.15 24.13 12.74
N ARG A 356 -21.40 23.01 13.42
CA ARG A 356 -22.75 22.41 13.59
C ARG A 356 -23.33 22.60 15.00
N ARG A 357 -22.57 23.16 15.94
CA ARG A 357 -23.10 23.68 17.21
C ARG A 357 -23.45 25.15 17.02
#